data_AF-A0ABC8IT83-F1
#
_entry.id   AF-A0ABC8IT83-F1
#
_cell.length_a   1.000
_cell.length_b   1.000
_cell.length_c   1.000
_cell.angle_alpha   90.00
_cell.angle_beta   90.00
_cell.angle_gamma   90.00
#
_symmetry.space_group_name_H-M   'P 1'
#
loop_
_entity.id
_entity.type
_entity.pdbx_description
1 polymer ?
#
loop_
_entity_poly.entity_id
_entity_poly.type
_entity_poly.pdbx_seq_one_letter_code
_entity_poly.pdbx_strand_id
1 'polypeptide(L)'
;MGKVHKMKREKVSASTMRVLIEAIGASGLSTISNTLDECSNRKKRADKEITCEMEAVAVAYDIFNNVAQPNCSYIEEDDLLRFMIKEEVDLVLPLIDGGESGKITRNAFTEWVIKVYTSRKALGHSLNDTKTAVKQVDKLIIGLLSVVTFIIWLILLDVLTTKFLVVFSAKFVGFAFLFGSTCKNIFESFVFVFVMHPYDVGDRCVIDGMMLLVEQIDLLTTVFLKIDNEKVFYPNATLISKPISNYYRSPDMGDSIPFSIAFSTPAAKIATLKDKIAEYLVQNQQNWYPELMLLVKEIENVNKLNLNLVVTHTINFQNFAEKNLRRTELVIALKRILEDLEIDYTLLPQDVHLK
;
A
#
# COMPACT_ATOMS: atom_id res chain seq x y z
N MET A 1 15.57 -13.42 -23.77
CA MET A 1 14.21 -12.87 -24.02
C MET A 1 13.50 -12.77 -22.67
N GLY A 2 13.85 -11.75 -21.87
CA GLY A 2 13.41 -11.59 -20.48
C GLY A 2 12.67 -10.28 -20.30
N LYS A 3 11.42 -10.36 -19.83
CA LYS A 3 10.47 -9.26 -19.71
C LYS A 3 10.80 -8.34 -18.52
N VAL A 4 10.98 -7.06 -18.84
CA VAL A 4 10.56 -5.85 -18.12
C VAL A 4 10.01 -6.08 -16.70
N HIS A 5 10.85 -5.82 -15.69
CA HIS A 5 10.38 -5.59 -14.32
C HIS A 5 10.15 -4.09 -14.15
N LYS A 6 8.89 -3.70 -14.20
CA LYS A 6 8.41 -2.34 -13.95
C LYS A 6 8.63 -2.05 -12.46
N MET A 7 9.64 -1.26 -12.12
CA MET A 7 9.95 -0.90 -10.74
C MET A 7 8.81 -0.07 -10.13
N LYS A 8 8.29 -0.57 -9.01
CA LYS A 8 7.29 0.05 -8.15
C LYS A 8 7.77 1.42 -7.66
N ARG A 9 6.91 2.43 -7.79
CA ARG A 9 6.98 3.68 -7.00
C ARG A 9 6.57 3.36 -5.56
N GLU A 10 7.40 2.60 -4.86
CA GLU A 10 7.32 2.49 -3.40
C GLU A 10 8.13 3.65 -2.79
N LYS A 11 7.66 4.11 -1.62
CA LYS A 11 8.33 5.12 -0.78
C LYS A 11 9.84 4.93 -0.87
N VAL A 12 10.55 5.97 -1.31
CA VAL A 12 12.02 6.00 -1.33
C VAL A 12 12.47 5.50 0.04
N SER A 13 13.04 4.28 0.07
CA SER A 13 13.38 3.63 1.32
C SER A 13 14.38 4.50 2.05
N ALA A 14 14.38 4.48 3.39
CA ALA A 14 15.32 5.28 4.16
C ALA A 14 16.78 5.03 3.74
N SER A 15 17.10 3.83 3.22
CA SER A 15 18.42 3.54 2.63
C SER A 15 18.62 4.18 1.26
N THR A 16 17.64 4.17 0.36
CA THR A 16 17.72 4.89 -0.93
C THR A 16 17.85 6.40 -0.72
N MET A 17 17.18 6.94 0.31
CA MET A 17 17.27 8.34 0.70
C MET A 17 18.62 8.66 1.35
N ARG A 18 19.16 7.76 2.18
CA ARG A 18 20.51 7.88 2.77
C ARG A 18 21.58 7.83 1.71
N VAL A 19 21.44 6.96 0.70
CA VAL A 19 22.32 6.86 -0.47
C VAL A 19 22.21 8.12 -1.33
N LEU A 20 21.02 8.71 -1.50
CA LEU A 20 20.86 10.02 -2.15
C LEU A 20 21.51 11.16 -1.34
N ILE A 21 21.40 11.13 -0.01
CA ILE A 21 22.02 12.11 0.90
C ILE A 21 23.54 11.95 0.93
N GLU A 22 24.05 10.73 0.91
CA GLU A 22 25.47 10.41 0.86
C GLU A 22 26.05 10.69 -0.52
N ALA A 23 25.33 10.39 -1.60
CA ALA A 23 25.73 10.75 -2.96
C ALA A 23 25.86 12.26 -3.11
N ILE A 24 24.88 13.05 -2.61
CA ILE A 24 24.91 14.52 -2.65
C ILE A 24 25.93 15.10 -1.64
N GLY A 25 26.21 14.38 -0.55
CA GLY A 25 27.24 14.75 0.44
C GLY A 25 28.66 14.39 0.03
N ALA A 26 28.84 13.35 -0.80
CA ALA A 26 30.12 12.85 -1.30
C ALA A 26 30.51 13.46 -2.66
N SER A 27 29.54 13.85 -3.50
CA SER A 27 29.74 14.75 -4.63
C SER A 27 29.92 16.21 -4.17
N GLY A 28 31.03 16.44 -3.47
CA GLY A 28 31.87 17.63 -3.69
C GLY A 28 31.28 19.02 -3.41
N LEU A 29 30.57 19.23 -2.30
CA LEU A 29 30.36 20.59 -1.76
C LEU A 29 31.06 20.86 -0.42
N SER A 30 31.97 19.99 0.03
CA SER A 30 32.71 20.22 1.29
C SER A 30 34.24 20.12 1.21
N THR A 31 34.90 20.01 0.05
CA THR A 31 36.34 19.65 0.06
C THR A 31 37.25 20.31 -0.97
N ILE A 32 36.98 21.54 -1.41
CA ILE A 32 38.01 22.35 -2.10
C ILE A 32 37.95 23.80 -1.58
N SER A 33 38.34 23.99 -0.32
CA SER A 33 38.47 25.32 0.29
C SER A 33 39.91 25.84 0.37
N ASN A 34 40.94 25.09 -0.05
CA ASN A 34 42.33 25.47 0.31
C ASN A 34 43.36 25.53 -0.83
N THR A 35 43.01 25.45 -2.12
CA THR A 35 44.02 25.54 -3.19
C THR A 35 43.58 26.30 -4.43
N LEU A 36 42.81 27.38 -4.27
CA LEU A 36 42.57 28.32 -5.36
C LEU A 36 42.30 29.74 -4.83
N ASP A 37 43.18 30.18 -3.92
CA ASP A 37 43.55 31.60 -3.86
C ASP A 37 44.44 31.88 -5.08
N GLU A 38 44.22 33.02 -5.73
CA GLU A 38 44.90 33.51 -6.95
C GLU A 38 44.36 33.01 -8.31
N CYS A 39 43.21 33.54 -8.74
CA CYS A 39 43.12 34.28 -10.01
C CYS A 39 41.76 34.95 -10.22
N SER A 40 41.77 36.28 -10.23
CA SER A 40 40.79 37.19 -10.85
C SER A 40 39.30 37.12 -10.45
N ASN A 41 38.92 38.03 -9.55
CA ASN A 41 37.69 38.83 -9.54
C ASN A 41 36.47 38.31 -10.36
N ARG A 42 35.74 37.33 -9.81
CA ARG A 42 34.26 37.27 -9.94
C ARG A 42 33.64 37.01 -8.57
N LYS A 43 32.68 37.85 -8.22
CA LYS A 43 31.94 37.88 -6.95
C LYS A 43 31.56 36.49 -6.43
N LYS A 44 31.96 36.22 -5.19
CA LYS A 44 31.42 35.17 -4.31
C LYS A 44 29.89 35.10 -4.39
N ARG A 45 29.33 34.08 -5.04
CA ARG A 45 28.03 33.52 -4.66
C ARG A 45 28.33 32.48 -3.60
N ALA A 46 28.28 32.89 -2.34
CA ALA A 46 28.18 31.96 -1.22
C ALA A 46 26.88 31.15 -1.38
N ASP A 47 26.92 29.89 -0.94
CA ASP A 47 25.84 28.90 -0.97
C ASP A 47 24.48 29.52 -0.58
N LYS A 48 23.67 29.87 -1.59
CA LYS A 48 22.28 30.28 -1.36
C LYS A 48 21.44 29.03 -1.21
N GLU A 49 20.97 28.78 0.01
CA GLU A 49 19.93 27.79 0.24
C GLU A 49 18.69 28.16 -0.61
N ILE A 50 18.18 27.20 -1.37
CA ILE A 50 17.02 27.41 -2.27
C ILE A 50 15.79 27.61 -1.40
N THR A 51 15.18 28.81 -1.42
CA THR A 51 14.04 29.15 -0.56
C THR A 51 12.69 29.10 -1.27
N CYS A 52 12.68 29.18 -2.60
CA CYS A 52 11.46 29.14 -3.40
C CYS A 52 11.63 28.38 -4.73
N GLU A 53 10.50 27.99 -5.34
CA GLU A 53 10.50 27.27 -6.63
C GLU A 53 11.16 28.07 -7.77
N MET A 54 11.02 29.40 -7.74
CA MET A 54 11.63 30.28 -8.74
C MET A 54 13.17 30.29 -8.64
N GLU A 55 13.72 30.17 -7.44
CA GLU A 55 15.16 29.99 -7.21
C GLU A 55 15.61 28.58 -7.62
N ALA A 56 14.78 27.56 -7.41
CA ALA A 56 15.06 26.19 -7.86
C ALA A 56 15.17 26.12 -9.39
N VAL A 57 14.30 26.81 -10.12
CA VAL A 57 14.33 26.93 -11.59
C VAL A 57 15.61 27.63 -12.05
N ALA A 58 15.99 28.74 -11.41
CA ALA A 58 17.20 29.49 -11.75
C ALA A 58 18.47 28.67 -11.51
N VAL A 59 18.54 27.96 -10.38
CA VAL A 59 19.66 27.06 -10.04
C VAL A 59 19.71 25.87 -11.00
N ALA A 60 18.57 25.29 -11.38
CA ALA A 60 18.53 24.23 -12.37
C ALA A 60 19.08 24.68 -13.73
N TYR A 61 18.78 25.91 -14.14
CA TYR A 61 19.33 26.49 -15.36
C TYR A 61 20.84 26.70 -15.28
N ASP A 62 21.31 27.27 -14.17
CA ASP A 62 22.74 27.51 -13.94
C ASP A 62 23.52 26.18 -13.93
N ILE A 63 23.00 25.14 -13.27
CA ILE A 63 23.61 23.80 -13.23
C ILE A 63 23.61 23.17 -14.62
N PHE A 64 22.49 23.22 -15.35
CA PHE A 64 22.38 22.60 -16.66
C PHE A 64 23.43 23.15 -17.64
N ASN A 65 23.62 24.48 -17.68
CA ASN A 65 24.61 25.10 -18.57
C ASN A 65 26.06 24.83 -18.17
N ASN A 66 26.32 24.52 -16.90
CA ASN A 66 27.65 24.21 -16.39
C ASN A 66 28.02 22.74 -16.63
N VAL A 67 27.03 21.84 -16.65
CA VAL A 67 27.22 20.41 -16.84
C VAL A 67 27.21 20.03 -18.32
N ALA A 68 26.29 20.58 -19.11
CA ALA A 68 26.21 20.31 -20.54
C ALA A 68 27.42 20.87 -21.29
N GLN A 69 27.85 20.18 -22.35
CA GLN A 69 28.93 20.68 -23.20
C GLN A 69 28.54 22.00 -23.91
N PRO A 70 29.51 22.86 -24.25
CA PRO A 70 29.24 24.11 -24.97
C PRO A 70 28.47 23.84 -26.27
N ASN A 71 27.31 24.50 -26.43
CA ASN A 71 26.36 24.35 -27.55
C ASN A 71 25.53 23.05 -27.60
N CYS A 72 25.52 22.24 -26.54
CA CYS A 72 24.62 21.09 -26.44
C CYS A 72 23.28 21.45 -25.77
N SER A 73 22.20 20.82 -26.24
CA SER A 73 20.83 21.00 -25.71
C SER A 73 20.42 19.89 -24.73
N TYR A 74 21.33 18.95 -24.45
CA TYR A 74 21.14 17.80 -23.58
C TYR A 74 22.41 17.48 -22.79
N ILE A 75 22.25 16.79 -21.65
CA ILE A 75 23.32 16.25 -20.81
C ILE A 75 23.41 14.75 -21.07
N GLU A 76 24.62 14.22 -21.28
CA GLU A 76 24.89 12.78 -21.39
C GLU A 76 25.51 12.22 -20.10
N GLU A 77 25.54 10.90 -19.95
CA GLU A 77 26.14 10.22 -18.79
C GLU A 77 27.61 10.64 -18.58
N ASP A 78 28.37 10.74 -19.68
CA ASP A 78 29.77 11.19 -19.68
C ASP A 78 29.95 12.63 -19.17
N ASP A 79 28.93 13.48 -19.29
CA ASP A 79 28.96 14.85 -18.77
C ASP A 79 28.74 14.86 -17.25
N LEU A 80 27.91 13.96 -16.72
CA LEU A 80 27.68 13.79 -15.28
C LEU A 80 28.88 13.13 -14.58
N LEU A 81 29.54 12.17 -15.23
CA LEU A 81 30.73 11.49 -14.72
C LEU A 81 31.93 12.43 -14.50
N ARG A 82 31.89 13.66 -15.03
CA ARG A 82 32.89 14.71 -14.75
C ARG A 82 32.74 15.33 -13.37
N PHE A 83 31.54 15.26 -12.80
CA PHE A 83 31.18 15.91 -11.54
C PHE A 83 30.77 14.91 -10.44
N MET A 84 30.47 13.66 -10.81
CA MET A 84 29.97 12.62 -9.92
C MET A 84 30.65 11.28 -10.20
N ILE A 85 30.76 10.43 -9.18
CA ILE A 85 31.26 9.05 -9.36
C ILE A 85 30.19 8.19 -10.04
N LYS A 86 30.63 7.12 -10.71
CA LYS A 86 29.74 6.28 -11.53
C LYS A 86 28.56 5.70 -10.75
N GLU A 87 28.81 5.28 -9.50
CA GLU A 87 27.78 4.74 -8.61
C GLU A 87 26.66 5.75 -8.36
N GLU A 88 26.98 7.04 -8.23
CA GLU A 88 26.00 8.10 -8.02
C GLU A 88 25.25 8.45 -9.30
N VAL A 89 25.93 8.40 -10.45
CA VAL A 89 25.30 8.59 -11.76
C VAL A 89 24.28 7.48 -12.03
N ASP A 90 24.63 6.22 -11.74
CA ASP A 90 23.74 5.06 -11.87
C ASP A 90 22.48 5.17 -10.98
N LEU A 91 22.57 5.90 -9.85
CA LEU A 91 21.46 6.18 -8.94
C LEU A 91 20.58 7.35 -9.41
N VAL A 92 21.19 8.40 -9.97
CA VAL A 92 20.50 9.67 -10.30
C VAL A 92 19.93 9.65 -11.71
N LEU A 93 20.63 9.07 -12.67
CA LEU A 93 20.24 9.05 -14.09
C LEU A 93 18.83 8.44 -14.30
N PRO A 94 18.46 7.31 -13.66
CA PRO A 94 17.11 6.74 -13.80
C PRO A 94 16.00 7.58 -13.14
N LEU A 95 16.35 8.54 -12.28
CA LEU A 95 15.39 9.39 -11.57
C LEU A 95 14.98 10.61 -12.41
N ILE A 96 15.71 10.91 -13.48
CA ILE A 96 15.48 12.04 -14.39
C ILE A 96 14.75 11.54 -15.64
N ASP A 97 13.65 12.20 -16.01
CA ASP A 97 12.89 11.82 -17.19
C ASP A 97 13.75 11.97 -18.46
N GLY A 98 13.91 10.88 -19.22
CA GLY A 98 14.82 10.81 -20.37
C GLY A 98 16.22 10.24 -20.08
N GLY A 99 16.56 9.95 -18.81
CA GLY A 99 17.83 9.31 -18.44
C GLY A 99 18.02 7.92 -19.05
N GLU A 100 16.94 7.14 -19.21
CA GLU A 100 16.98 5.83 -19.91
C GLU A 100 17.37 5.93 -21.39
N SER A 101 17.18 7.10 -22.00
CA SER A 101 17.58 7.37 -23.39
C SER A 101 19.01 7.90 -23.53
N GLY A 102 19.72 8.07 -22.40
CA GLY A 102 21.09 8.60 -22.34
C GLY A 102 21.20 10.11 -22.57
N LYS A 103 20.09 10.81 -22.82
CA LYS A 103 20.05 12.26 -23.10
C LYS A 103 19.03 12.97 -22.23
N ILE A 104 19.51 13.76 -21.29
CA ILE A 104 18.67 14.57 -20.41
C ILE A 104 18.47 15.94 -21.02
N THR A 105 17.23 16.29 -21.36
CA THR A 105 16.89 17.62 -21.87
C THR A 105 16.82 18.65 -20.73
N ARG A 106 17.01 19.92 -21.07
CA ARG A 106 16.94 21.04 -20.11
C ARG A 106 15.62 21.09 -19.32
N ASN A 107 14.50 20.83 -19.98
CA ASN A 107 13.19 20.85 -19.33
C ASN A 107 13.08 19.72 -18.32
N ALA A 108 13.46 18.50 -18.70
CA ALA A 108 13.44 17.34 -17.81
C ALA A 108 14.36 17.52 -16.60
N PHE A 109 15.56 18.10 -16.80
CA PHE A 109 16.46 18.43 -15.69
C PHE A 109 15.85 19.47 -14.75
N THR A 110 15.22 20.51 -15.29
CA THR A 110 14.57 21.57 -14.51
C THR A 110 13.41 21.03 -13.68
N GLU A 111 12.54 20.20 -14.29
CA GLU A 111 11.44 19.54 -13.59
C GLU A 111 11.94 18.61 -12.48
N TRP A 112 13.03 17.88 -12.73
CA TRP A 112 13.66 17.03 -11.73
C TRP A 112 14.18 17.83 -10.53
N VAL A 113 14.89 18.95 -10.75
CA VAL A 113 15.39 19.81 -9.65
C VAL A 113 14.23 20.39 -8.83
N ILE A 114 13.14 20.83 -9.48
CA ILE A 114 11.93 21.30 -8.78
C ILE A 114 11.31 20.18 -7.95
N LYS A 115 11.21 18.97 -8.51
CA LYS A 115 10.68 17.79 -7.82
C LYS A 115 11.54 17.40 -6.61
N VAL A 116 12.86 17.49 -6.71
CA VAL A 116 13.78 17.25 -5.59
C VAL A 116 13.60 18.32 -4.51
N TYR A 117 13.53 19.60 -4.88
CA TYR A 117 13.30 20.71 -3.95
C TYR A 117 11.98 20.56 -3.18
N THR A 118 10.88 20.34 -3.89
CA THR A 118 9.55 20.16 -3.29
C THR A 118 9.49 18.93 -2.38
N SER A 119 10.10 17.82 -2.80
CA SER A 119 10.21 16.60 -1.98
C SER A 119 11.02 16.84 -0.70
N ARG A 120 12.15 17.55 -0.77
CA ARG A 120 12.96 17.92 0.40
C ARG A 120 12.16 18.80 1.37
N LYS A 121 11.41 19.78 0.86
CA LYS A 121 10.55 20.67 1.67
C LYS A 121 9.44 19.90 2.37
N ALA A 122 8.78 18.96 1.68
CA ALA A 122 7.75 18.10 2.24
C ALA A 122 8.29 17.20 3.37
N LEU A 123 9.49 16.65 3.20
CA LEU A 123 10.18 15.85 4.23
C LEU A 123 10.58 16.71 5.45
N GLY A 124 11.11 17.92 5.21
CA GLY A 124 11.46 18.85 6.27
C GLY A 124 10.25 19.23 7.14
N HIS A 125 9.09 19.42 6.52
CA HIS A 125 7.85 19.68 7.25
C HIS A 125 7.41 18.47 8.09
N SER A 126 7.41 17.27 7.50
CA SER A 126 7.04 16.01 8.17
C SER A 126 7.93 15.67 9.39
N LEU A 127 9.25 15.91 9.28
CA LEU A 127 10.18 15.69 10.38
C LEU A 127 10.03 16.73 11.51
N ASN A 128 9.56 17.95 11.21
CA ASN A 128 9.27 18.95 12.22
C ASN A 128 7.94 18.68 12.93
N ASP A 129 6.95 18.16 12.20
CA ASP A 129 5.63 17.82 12.74
C ASP A 129 5.72 16.66 13.73
N THR A 130 6.54 15.64 13.44
CA THR A 130 6.81 14.53 14.36
C THR A 130 7.51 14.97 15.65
N LYS A 131 8.54 15.84 15.56
CA LYS A 131 9.21 16.42 16.74
C LYS A 131 8.28 17.30 17.58
N THR A 132 7.33 17.97 16.95
CA THR A 132 6.37 18.85 17.63
C THR A 132 5.29 18.05 18.35
N ALA A 133 4.76 17.00 17.72
CA ALA A 133 3.77 16.11 18.33
C ALA A 133 4.32 15.40 19.58
N VAL A 134 5.55 14.88 19.52
CA VAL A 134 6.21 14.24 20.68
C VAL A 134 6.39 15.23 21.83
N LYS A 135 6.86 16.45 21.54
CA LYS A 135 7.01 17.51 22.57
C LYS A 135 5.68 17.91 23.21
N GLN A 136 4.57 17.82 22.49
CA GLN A 136 3.24 18.09 23.03
C GLN A 136 2.78 16.96 23.97
N VAL A 137 2.99 15.70 23.59
CA VAL A 137 2.69 14.54 24.43
C VAL A 137 3.50 14.58 25.73
N ASP A 138 4.80 14.85 25.66
CA ASP A 138 5.65 14.98 26.85
C ASP A 138 5.17 16.09 27.79
N LYS A 139 4.76 17.25 27.24
CA LYS A 139 4.18 18.33 28.05
C LYS A 139 2.87 17.92 28.72
N LEU A 140 2.02 17.14 28.05
CA LEU A 140 0.78 16.63 28.64
C LEU A 140 1.07 15.63 29.76
N ILE A 141 2.03 14.72 29.58
CA ILE A 141 2.44 13.74 30.60
C ILE A 141 3.03 14.44 31.82
N ILE A 142 3.96 15.40 31.61
CA ILE A 142 4.55 16.19 32.70
C ILE A 142 3.46 17.00 33.43
N GLY A 143 2.52 17.58 32.69
CA GLY A 143 1.36 18.27 33.27
C GLY A 143 0.53 17.35 34.15
N LEU A 144 0.16 16.16 33.66
CA LEU A 144 -0.60 15.17 34.41
C LEU A 144 0.15 14.70 35.67
N LEU A 145 1.43 14.34 35.53
CA LEU A 145 2.28 13.94 36.65
C LEU A 145 2.43 15.05 37.69
N SER A 146 2.53 16.31 37.26
CA SER A 146 2.60 17.46 38.17
C SER A 146 1.32 17.64 38.97
N VAL A 147 0.15 17.46 38.35
CA VAL A 147 -1.16 17.51 39.02
C VAL A 147 -1.29 16.37 40.04
N VAL A 148 -0.93 15.14 39.65
CA VAL A 148 -0.96 13.98 40.57
C VAL A 148 -0.02 14.19 41.76
N THR A 149 1.20 14.64 41.50
CA THR A 149 2.20 14.93 42.55
C THR A 149 1.73 16.05 43.47
N PHE A 150 1.11 17.09 42.93
CA PHE A 150 0.53 18.18 43.71
C PHE A 150 -0.61 17.70 44.61
N ILE A 151 -1.49 16.82 44.11
CA ILE A 151 -2.55 16.22 44.92
C ILE A 151 -1.95 15.37 46.05
N ILE A 152 -0.96 14.53 45.76
CA ILE A 152 -0.27 13.72 46.79
C ILE A 152 0.38 14.61 47.85
N TRP A 153 1.04 15.70 47.43
CA TRP A 153 1.66 16.66 48.34
C TRP A 153 0.65 17.35 49.26
N LEU A 154 -0.51 17.74 48.73
CA LEU A 154 -1.60 18.33 49.53
C LEU A 154 -2.20 17.35 50.54
N ILE A 155 -2.23 16.04 50.22
CA ILE A 155 -2.65 14.99 51.16
C ILE A 155 -1.63 14.85 52.30
N LEU A 156 -0.33 14.85 51.97
CA LEU A 156 0.74 14.74 52.98
C LEU A 156 0.80 15.93 53.95
N LEU A 157 0.42 17.12 53.49
CA LEU A 157 0.35 18.33 54.33
C LEU A 157 -0.92 18.42 55.19
N ASP A 158 -1.82 17.43 55.12
CA ASP A 158 -3.11 17.37 55.81
C ASP A 158 -4.02 18.61 55.55
N VAL A 159 -3.73 19.35 54.48
CA VAL A 159 -4.54 20.48 53.99
C VAL A 159 -5.79 19.95 53.28
N LEU A 160 -5.71 18.73 52.72
CA LEU A 160 -6.81 18.06 52.02
C LEU A 160 -7.78 17.41 53.01
N THR A 161 -8.60 18.25 53.66
CA THR A 161 -9.67 17.78 54.55
C THR A 161 -10.71 16.95 53.77
N THR A 162 -11.40 16.02 54.43
CA THR A 162 -12.49 15.18 53.85
C THR A 162 -13.51 15.97 53.02
N LYS A 163 -13.81 17.22 53.39
CA LYS A 163 -14.70 18.12 52.63
C LYS A 163 -14.16 18.47 51.23
N PHE A 164 -12.86 18.72 51.08
CA PHE A 164 -12.25 18.99 49.77
C PHE A 164 -12.25 17.76 48.88
N LEU A 165 -12.03 16.57 49.46
CA LEU A 165 -12.02 15.29 48.75
C LEU A 165 -13.42 14.96 48.18
N VAL A 166 -14.49 15.25 48.92
CA VAL A 166 -15.88 15.09 48.45
C VAL A 166 -16.20 16.01 47.26
N VAL A 167 -15.75 17.27 47.27
CA VAL A 167 -15.96 18.18 46.14
C VAL A 167 -15.14 17.78 44.92
N PHE A 168 -13.90 17.30 45.14
CA PHE A 168 -13.01 16.91 44.05
C PHE A 168 -13.43 15.58 43.40
N SER A 169 -13.94 14.63 44.20
CA SER A 169 -14.45 13.34 43.69
C SER A 169 -15.64 13.52 42.75
N ALA A 170 -16.56 14.44 43.04
CA ALA A 170 -17.66 14.77 42.12
C ALA A 170 -17.17 15.29 40.76
N LYS A 171 -16.11 16.13 40.75
CA LYS A 171 -15.49 16.63 39.51
C LYS A 171 -14.71 15.53 38.79
N PHE A 172 -14.03 14.65 39.54
CA PHE A 172 -13.28 13.52 38.99
C PHE A 172 -14.20 12.51 38.29
N VAL A 173 -15.39 12.25 38.85
CA VAL A 173 -16.42 11.42 38.20
C VAL A 173 -16.84 12.02 36.85
N GLY A 174 -16.97 13.35 36.76
CA GLY A 174 -17.22 14.03 35.48
C GLY A 174 -16.11 13.79 34.45
N PHE A 175 -14.83 13.86 34.86
CA PHE A 175 -13.69 13.52 33.99
C PHE A 175 -13.67 12.05 33.58
N ALA A 176 -13.98 11.12 34.51
CA ALA A 176 -14.05 9.71 34.22
C ALA A 176 -15.16 9.38 33.20
N PHE A 177 -16.29 10.09 33.24
CA PHE A 177 -17.33 9.94 32.23
C PHE A 177 -16.88 10.46 30.85
N LEU A 178 -16.16 11.59 30.82
CA LEU A 178 -15.66 12.18 29.58
C LEU A 178 -14.61 11.30 28.87
N PHE A 179 -13.65 10.76 29.64
CA PHE A 179 -12.55 9.94 29.09
C PHE A 179 -12.82 8.44 29.11
N GLY A 180 -13.88 8.00 29.80
CA GLY A 180 -14.18 6.58 29.98
C GLY A 180 -14.38 5.84 28.66
N SER A 181 -14.99 6.49 27.67
CA SER A 181 -15.15 5.93 26.32
C SER A 181 -13.80 5.72 25.63
N THR A 182 -12.88 6.67 25.75
CA THR A 182 -11.52 6.55 25.19
C THR A 182 -10.73 5.45 25.88
N CYS A 183 -10.73 5.40 27.21
CA CYS A 183 -10.06 4.34 27.97
C CYS A 183 -10.62 2.95 27.62
N LYS A 184 -11.95 2.84 27.48
CA LYS A 184 -12.62 1.61 27.05
C LYS A 184 -12.12 1.18 25.66
N ASN A 185 -12.15 2.09 24.68
CA ASN A 185 -11.72 1.78 23.31
C ASN A 185 -10.24 1.35 23.24
N ILE A 186 -9.36 1.99 24.03
CA ILE A 186 -7.94 1.61 24.12
C ILE A 186 -7.81 0.18 24.67
N PHE A 187 -8.51 -0.11 25.76
CA PHE A 187 -8.45 -1.44 26.39
C PHE A 187 -9.02 -2.53 25.49
N GLU A 188 -10.18 -2.29 24.86
CA GLU A 188 -10.78 -3.22 23.91
C GLU A 188 -9.86 -3.46 22.71
N SER A 189 -9.22 -2.41 22.18
CA SER A 189 -8.24 -2.53 21.09
C SER A 189 -7.01 -3.34 21.50
N PHE A 190 -6.52 -3.15 22.74
CA PHE A 190 -5.42 -3.95 23.29
C PHE A 190 -5.80 -5.43 23.38
N VAL A 191 -6.95 -5.75 23.97
CA VAL A 191 -7.43 -7.14 24.07
C VAL A 191 -7.62 -7.75 22.68
N PHE A 192 -8.18 -7.00 21.73
CA PHE A 192 -8.38 -7.45 20.37
C PHE A 192 -7.07 -7.80 19.65
N VAL A 193 -6.07 -6.91 19.71
CA VAL A 193 -4.80 -7.10 18.99
C VAL A 193 -3.93 -8.18 19.65
N PHE A 194 -3.79 -8.14 20.98
CA PHE A 194 -2.81 -8.96 21.70
C PHE A 194 -3.36 -10.24 22.30
N VAL A 195 -4.66 -10.29 22.63
CA VAL A 195 -5.27 -11.46 23.30
C VAL A 195 -6.09 -12.28 22.31
N MET A 196 -7.07 -11.66 21.64
CA MET A 196 -7.90 -12.35 20.63
C MET A 196 -7.09 -12.69 19.39
N HIS A 197 -6.28 -11.73 18.95
CA HIS A 197 -5.28 -11.88 17.90
C HIS A 197 -5.80 -12.63 16.65
N PRO A 198 -6.85 -12.09 15.97
CA PRO A 198 -7.54 -12.78 14.89
C PRO A 198 -6.72 -12.89 13.59
N TYR A 199 -5.71 -12.05 13.42
CA TYR A 199 -4.84 -12.01 12.25
C TYR A 199 -3.47 -11.42 12.60
N ASP A 200 -2.50 -11.74 11.75
CA ASP A 200 -1.11 -11.29 11.82
C ASP A 200 -0.73 -10.37 10.66
N VAL A 201 0.40 -9.67 10.79
CA VAL A 201 0.98 -8.91 9.68
C VAL A 201 1.31 -9.87 8.54
N GLY A 202 0.79 -9.58 7.36
CA GLY A 202 0.89 -10.43 6.17
C GLY A 202 -0.33 -11.32 5.93
N ASP A 203 -1.27 -11.45 6.85
CA ASP A 203 -2.49 -12.21 6.63
C ASP A 203 -3.41 -11.51 5.64
N ARG A 204 -4.03 -12.29 4.74
CA ARG A 204 -5.09 -11.80 3.86
C ARG A 204 -6.44 -12.11 4.50
N CYS A 205 -7.17 -11.05 4.82
CA CYS A 205 -8.47 -11.10 5.46
C CYS A 205 -9.57 -10.60 4.53
N VAL A 206 -10.81 -10.98 4.82
CA VAL A 206 -12.02 -10.38 4.25
C VAL A 206 -12.79 -9.70 5.35
N ILE A 207 -12.99 -8.39 5.20
CA ILE A 207 -13.71 -7.55 6.15
C ILE A 207 -14.74 -6.77 5.33
N ASP A 208 -16.02 -6.85 5.71
CA ASP A 208 -17.15 -6.25 4.98
C ASP A 208 -17.16 -6.61 3.48
N GLY A 209 -16.77 -7.83 3.13
CA GLY A 209 -16.67 -8.29 1.74
C GLY A 209 -15.47 -7.78 0.95
N MET A 210 -14.62 -6.92 1.53
CA MET A 210 -13.38 -6.45 0.89
C MET A 210 -12.20 -7.34 1.27
N MET A 211 -11.44 -7.77 0.27
CA MET A 211 -10.18 -8.49 0.46
C MET A 211 -9.05 -7.52 0.80
N LEU A 212 -8.43 -7.72 1.95
CA LEU A 212 -7.47 -6.82 2.58
C LEU A 212 -6.26 -7.61 3.07
N LEU A 213 -5.06 -7.16 2.75
CA LEU A 213 -3.81 -7.68 3.30
C LEU A 213 -3.42 -6.85 4.52
N VAL A 214 -3.14 -7.47 5.66
CA VAL A 214 -2.67 -6.77 6.86
C VAL A 214 -1.24 -6.29 6.62
N GLU A 215 -1.02 -4.97 6.59
CA GLU A 215 0.31 -4.38 6.37
C GLU A 215 0.97 -4.01 7.70
N GLN A 216 0.21 -3.41 8.62
CA GLN A 216 0.71 -2.93 9.89
C GLN A 216 -0.40 -2.98 10.94
N ILE A 217 -0.06 -3.40 12.15
CA ILE A 217 -0.96 -3.42 13.30
C ILE A 217 -0.43 -2.42 14.33
N ASP A 218 -1.20 -1.36 14.59
CA ASP A 218 -0.96 -0.42 15.69
C ASP A 218 -1.94 -0.69 16.84
N LEU A 219 -1.70 -0.05 17.99
CA LEU A 219 -2.53 -0.25 19.18
C LEU A 219 -4.01 0.09 18.94
N LEU A 220 -4.29 1.19 18.24
CA LEU A 220 -5.66 1.69 18.04
C LEU A 220 -6.19 1.48 16.61
N THR A 221 -5.30 1.20 15.66
CA THR A 221 -5.63 1.09 14.25
C THR A 221 -4.89 -0.07 13.61
N THR A 222 -5.51 -0.73 12.65
CA THR A 222 -4.83 -1.65 11.74
C THR A 222 -4.82 -1.05 10.35
N VAL A 223 -3.66 -1.08 9.69
CA VAL A 223 -3.47 -0.65 8.31
C VAL A 223 -3.52 -1.88 7.40
N PHE A 224 -4.42 -1.83 6.44
CA PHE A 224 -4.59 -2.85 5.43
C PHE A 224 -4.22 -2.32 4.04
N LEU A 225 -3.89 -3.23 3.14
CA LEU A 225 -3.73 -2.97 1.72
C LEU A 225 -4.81 -3.71 0.93
N LYS A 226 -5.53 -2.98 0.08
CA LYS A 226 -6.37 -3.57 -0.97
C LYS A 226 -5.50 -4.18 -2.07
N ILE A 227 -6.15 -4.90 -3.00
CA ILE A 227 -5.48 -5.55 -4.14
C ILE A 227 -4.79 -4.53 -5.07
N ASP A 228 -5.31 -3.31 -5.15
CA ASP A 228 -4.75 -2.19 -5.92
C ASP A 228 -3.63 -1.42 -5.16
N ASN A 229 -3.22 -1.91 -3.99
CA ASN A 229 -2.29 -1.27 -3.05
C ASN A 229 -2.82 0.02 -2.40
N GLU A 230 -4.14 0.25 -2.41
CA GLU A 230 -4.74 1.32 -1.60
C GLU A 230 -4.63 0.97 -0.11
N LYS A 231 -4.10 1.91 0.70
CA LYS A 231 -4.04 1.77 2.16
C LYS A 231 -5.39 2.10 2.79
N VAL A 232 -5.88 1.20 3.63
CA VAL A 232 -7.12 1.37 4.38
C VAL A 232 -6.82 1.30 5.87
N PHE A 233 -7.23 2.33 6.60
CA PHE A 233 -7.06 2.42 8.05
C PHE A 233 -8.36 2.04 8.74
N TYR A 234 -8.31 1.01 9.58
CA TYR A 234 -9.44 0.62 10.40
C TYR A 234 -9.14 0.86 11.88
N PRO A 235 -10.01 1.58 12.61
CA PRO A 235 -9.96 1.59 14.07
C PRO A 235 -10.21 0.18 14.61
N ASN A 236 -9.35 -0.29 15.51
CA ASN A 236 -9.48 -1.61 16.12
C ASN A 236 -10.80 -1.75 16.89
N ALA A 237 -11.24 -0.67 17.55
CA ALA A 237 -12.56 -0.59 18.19
C ALA A 237 -13.72 -0.94 17.23
N THR A 238 -13.61 -0.61 15.95
CA THR A 238 -14.62 -0.96 14.93
C THR A 238 -14.48 -2.41 14.48
N LEU A 239 -13.25 -2.90 14.32
CA LEU A 239 -12.98 -4.27 13.86
C LEU A 239 -13.48 -5.34 14.82
N ILE A 240 -13.50 -5.05 16.12
CA ILE A 240 -14.03 -5.95 17.16
C ILE A 240 -15.47 -6.37 16.88
N SER A 241 -16.27 -5.46 16.31
CA SER A 241 -17.69 -5.72 16.02
C SER A 241 -17.94 -6.38 14.66
N LYS A 242 -16.90 -6.58 13.85
CA LYS A 242 -17.03 -7.05 12.47
C LYS A 242 -16.62 -8.52 12.33
N PRO A 243 -17.29 -9.30 11.48
CA PRO A 243 -16.81 -10.61 11.11
C PRO A 243 -15.52 -10.47 10.29
N ILE A 244 -14.49 -11.23 10.65
CA ILE A 244 -13.20 -11.24 9.98
C ILE A 244 -12.93 -12.65 9.46
N SER A 245 -12.91 -12.81 8.14
CA SER A 245 -12.52 -14.09 7.53
C SER A 245 -11.02 -14.04 7.23
N ASN A 246 -10.24 -14.94 7.82
CA ASN A 246 -8.79 -14.98 7.62
C ASN A 246 -8.41 -16.16 6.70
N TYR A 247 -7.83 -15.86 5.53
CA TYR A 247 -7.43 -16.90 4.58
C TYR A 247 -6.20 -17.68 5.02
N TYR A 248 -5.23 -17.04 5.68
CA TYR A 248 -4.01 -17.72 6.14
C TYR A 248 -4.33 -18.79 7.18
N ARG A 249 -5.27 -18.49 8.09
CA ARG A 249 -5.72 -19.42 9.14
C ARG A 249 -6.78 -20.42 8.68
N SER A 250 -7.20 -20.35 7.42
CA SER A 250 -8.17 -21.29 6.85
C SER A 250 -7.48 -22.52 6.26
N PRO A 251 -8.15 -23.69 6.25
CA PRO A 251 -7.68 -24.86 5.51
C PRO A 251 -7.85 -24.63 4.00
N ASP A 252 -7.56 -25.66 3.22
CA ASP A 252 -7.85 -25.72 1.79
C ASP A 252 -9.30 -25.31 1.48
N MET A 253 -9.48 -24.41 0.51
CA MET A 253 -10.76 -23.70 0.31
C MET A 253 -11.45 -24.04 -1.00
N GLY A 254 -12.79 -23.99 -0.98
CA GLY A 254 -13.64 -24.13 -2.16
C GLY A 254 -13.80 -22.85 -2.97
N ASP A 255 -13.86 -22.98 -4.30
CA ASP A 255 -14.22 -21.90 -5.21
C ASP A 255 -15.47 -22.27 -6.03
N SER A 256 -16.20 -21.23 -6.43
CA SER A 256 -17.49 -21.32 -7.09
C SER A 256 -17.41 -20.65 -8.45
N ILE A 257 -17.68 -21.41 -9.51
CA ILE A 257 -17.65 -20.96 -10.90
C ILE A 257 -19.07 -20.99 -11.45
N PRO A 258 -19.79 -19.85 -11.42
CA PRO A 258 -21.08 -19.76 -12.06
C PRO A 258 -20.91 -19.67 -13.58
N PHE A 259 -21.71 -20.43 -14.31
CA PHE A 259 -21.79 -20.38 -15.78
C PHE A 259 -23.20 -20.74 -16.24
N SER A 260 -23.50 -20.48 -17.50
CA SER A 260 -24.84 -20.69 -18.05
C SER A 260 -24.76 -21.50 -19.35
N ILE A 261 -25.76 -22.35 -19.57
CA ILE A 261 -25.93 -23.12 -20.80
C ILE A 261 -27.36 -22.95 -21.32
N ALA A 262 -27.61 -23.28 -22.59
CA ALA A 262 -28.97 -23.26 -23.13
C ALA A 262 -29.89 -24.24 -22.39
N PHE A 263 -31.13 -23.83 -22.13
CA PHE A 263 -32.14 -24.70 -21.51
C PHE A 263 -32.42 -25.97 -22.33
N SER A 264 -32.24 -25.90 -23.65
CA SER A 264 -32.38 -27.03 -24.57
C SER A 264 -31.26 -28.08 -24.45
N THR A 265 -30.23 -27.84 -23.64
CA THR A 265 -29.12 -28.78 -23.46
C THR A 265 -29.63 -30.10 -22.85
N PRO A 266 -29.47 -31.25 -23.53
CA PRO A 266 -29.94 -32.52 -23.01
C PRO A 266 -29.22 -32.90 -21.71
N ALA A 267 -29.95 -33.50 -20.77
CA ALA A 267 -29.40 -33.97 -19.49
C ALA A 267 -28.20 -34.94 -19.66
N ALA A 268 -28.20 -35.74 -20.73
CA ALA A 268 -27.08 -36.62 -21.07
C ALA A 268 -25.78 -35.84 -21.34
N LYS A 269 -25.85 -34.71 -22.06
CA LYS A 269 -24.68 -33.84 -22.30
C LYS A 269 -24.17 -33.21 -21.00
N ILE A 270 -25.08 -32.85 -20.08
CA ILE A 270 -24.73 -32.30 -18.76
C ILE A 270 -24.01 -33.35 -17.90
N ALA A 271 -24.42 -34.62 -17.98
CA ALA A 271 -23.72 -35.72 -17.32
C ALA A 271 -22.30 -35.90 -17.90
N THR A 272 -22.16 -35.93 -19.22
CA THR A 272 -20.84 -36.03 -19.88
C THR A 272 -19.94 -34.81 -19.57
N LEU A 273 -20.52 -33.61 -19.46
CA LEU A 273 -19.81 -32.42 -19.01
C LEU A 273 -19.24 -32.60 -17.61
N LYS A 274 -20.05 -33.12 -16.67
CA LYS A 274 -19.62 -33.41 -15.31
C LYS A 274 -18.45 -34.41 -15.29
N ASP A 275 -18.54 -35.47 -16.07
CA ASP A 275 -17.51 -36.52 -16.15
C ASP A 275 -16.19 -35.98 -16.71
N LYS A 276 -16.24 -35.21 -17.80
CA LYS A 276 -15.05 -34.55 -18.38
C LYS A 276 -14.39 -33.56 -17.41
N ILE A 277 -15.18 -32.82 -16.61
CA ILE A 277 -14.62 -31.93 -15.58
C ILE A 277 -13.94 -32.77 -14.48
N ALA A 278 -14.56 -33.87 -14.04
CA ALA A 278 -13.95 -34.76 -13.06
C ALA A 278 -12.61 -35.33 -13.54
N GLU A 279 -12.54 -35.77 -14.79
CA GLU A 279 -11.29 -36.22 -15.43
C GLU A 279 -10.21 -35.13 -15.41
N TYR A 280 -10.57 -33.88 -15.73
CA TYR A 280 -9.64 -32.76 -15.67
C TYR A 280 -9.10 -32.52 -14.26
N LEU A 281 -9.95 -32.60 -13.22
CA LEU A 281 -9.51 -32.43 -11.83
C LEU A 281 -8.57 -33.57 -11.40
N VAL A 282 -8.86 -34.81 -11.81
CA VAL A 282 -8.00 -35.97 -11.56
C VAL A 282 -6.65 -35.86 -12.29
N GLN A 283 -6.61 -35.25 -13.47
CA GLN A 283 -5.34 -34.95 -14.17
C GLN A 283 -4.54 -33.82 -13.52
N ASN A 284 -5.19 -32.96 -12.73
CA ASN A 284 -4.59 -31.78 -12.10
C ASN A 284 -4.67 -31.82 -10.57
N GLN A 285 -4.45 -33.00 -9.98
CA GLN A 285 -4.53 -33.26 -8.53
C GLN A 285 -3.59 -32.39 -7.68
N GLN A 286 -2.51 -31.86 -8.27
CA GLN A 286 -1.63 -30.92 -7.58
C GLN A 286 -2.37 -29.62 -7.20
N ASN A 287 -3.38 -29.23 -7.97
CA ASN A 287 -4.09 -27.97 -7.81
C ASN A 287 -5.47 -28.11 -7.19
N TRP A 288 -6.09 -29.29 -7.34
CA TRP A 288 -7.51 -29.53 -7.04
C TRP A 288 -7.72 -30.86 -6.33
N TYR A 289 -8.68 -30.88 -5.42
CA TYR A 289 -9.27 -32.15 -4.97
C TYR A 289 -10.18 -32.73 -6.05
N PRO A 290 -10.31 -34.07 -6.13
CA PRO A 290 -11.11 -34.73 -7.18
C PRO A 290 -12.62 -34.58 -6.99
N GLU A 291 -13.08 -34.18 -5.79
CA GLU A 291 -14.50 -33.97 -5.51
C GLU A 291 -15.01 -32.66 -6.11
N LEU A 292 -16.13 -32.73 -6.82
CA LEU A 292 -16.79 -31.58 -7.44
C LEU A 292 -18.31 -31.66 -7.26
N MET A 293 -18.94 -30.50 -7.15
CA MET A 293 -20.39 -30.37 -7.18
C MET A 293 -20.80 -29.49 -8.36
N LEU A 294 -21.59 -30.06 -9.27
CA LEU A 294 -22.22 -29.33 -10.35
C LEU A 294 -23.70 -29.15 -10.01
N LEU A 295 -24.09 -27.92 -9.70
CA LEU A 295 -25.43 -27.56 -9.22
C LEU A 295 -26.16 -26.73 -10.26
N VAL A 296 -27.42 -27.05 -10.53
CA VAL A 296 -28.33 -26.15 -11.25
C VAL A 296 -28.87 -25.15 -10.23
N LYS A 297 -28.53 -23.87 -10.40
CA LYS A 297 -28.96 -22.80 -9.50
C LYS A 297 -30.40 -22.37 -9.77
N GLU A 298 -30.72 -22.13 -11.04
CA GLU A 298 -32.05 -21.68 -11.47
C GLU A 298 -32.25 -21.89 -12.98
N ILE A 299 -33.51 -21.92 -13.41
CA ILE A 299 -33.91 -21.82 -14.81
C ILE A 299 -34.37 -20.37 -15.03
N GLU A 300 -33.66 -19.64 -15.88
CA GLU A 300 -33.93 -18.24 -16.19
C GLU A 300 -34.69 -18.16 -17.52
N ASN A 301 -35.87 -17.52 -17.52
CA ASN A 301 -36.73 -17.29 -18.70
C ASN A 301 -37.05 -18.54 -19.55
N VAL A 302 -36.86 -19.75 -19.02
CA VAL A 302 -37.04 -21.04 -19.73
C VAL A 302 -36.15 -21.16 -20.98
N ASN A 303 -35.11 -20.32 -21.11
CA ASN A 303 -34.16 -20.35 -22.21
C ASN A 303 -32.73 -20.58 -21.75
N LYS A 304 -32.45 -20.34 -20.46
CA LYS A 304 -31.12 -20.37 -19.88
C LYS A 304 -31.12 -21.18 -18.60
N LEU A 305 -30.15 -22.07 -18.48
CA LEU A 305 -29.89 -22.82 -17.26
C LEU A 305 -28.66 -22.22 -16.59
N ASN A 306 -28.82 -21.68 -15.38
CA ASN A 306 -27.71 -21.14 -14.60
C ASN A 306 -27.15 -22.27 -13.73
N LEU A 307 -25.90 -22.67 -13.99
CA LEU A 307 -25.18 -23.68 -13.23
C LEU A 307 -24.11 -23.04 -12.36
N ASN A 308 -23.71 -23.79 -11.35
CA ASN A 308 -22.60 -23.45 -10.48
C ASN A 308 -21.72 -24.69 -10.29
N LEU A 309 -20.47 -24.58 -10.73
CA LEU A 309 -19.44 -25.58 -10.48
C LEU A 309 -18.71 -25.20 -9.19
N VAL A 310 -18.78 -26.06 -8.18
CA VAL A 310 -18.05 -25.92 -6.92
C VAL A 310 -16.93 -26.94 -6.91
N VAL A 311 -15.71 -26.46 -6.70
CA VAL A 311 -14.47 -27.24 -6.66
C VAL A 311 -13.62 -26.83 -5.47
N THR A 312 -12.79 -27.73 -4.95
CA THR A 312 -11.92 -27.43 -3.80
C THR A 312 -10.47 -27.35 -4.23
N HIS A 313 -9.81 -26.24 -3.92
CA HIS A 313 -8.38 -26.05 -4.15
C HIS A 313 -7.56 -26.82 -3.12
N THR A 314 -6.34 -27.24 -3.49
CA THR A 314 -5.31 -27.76 -2.55
C THR A 314 -4.55 -26.67 -1.80
N ILE A 315 -5.09 -25.45 -1.80
CA ILE A 315 -4.53 -24.28 -1.12
C ILE A 315 -5.65 -23.49 -0.47
N ASN A 316 -5.29 -22.72 0.55
CA ASN A 316 -6.12 -21.60 1.00
C ASN A 316 -5.96 -20.38 0.08
N PHE A 317 -6.75 -19.33 0.34
CA PHE A 317 -6.78 -18.14 -0.53
C PHE A 317 -5.82 -17.03 -0.10
N GLN A 318 -4.81 -17.35 0.71
CA GLN A 318 -3.77 -16.41 1.11
C GLN A 318 -3.02 -15.86 -0.11
N ASN A 319 -2.61 -16.76 -1.01
CA ASN A 319 -2.01 -16.41 -2.29
C ASN A 319 -3.09 -16.12 -3.33
N PHE A 320 -3.58 -14.88 -3.34
CA PHE A 320 -4.63 -14.44 -4.26
C PHE A 320 -4.25 -14.61 -5.74
N ALA A 321 -2.98 -14.39 -6.10
CA ALA A 321 -2.54 -14.50 -7.49
C ALA A 321 -2.61 -15.95 -7.99
N GLU A 322 -2.07 -16.88 -7.19
CA GLU A 322 -2.11 -18.32 -7.51
C GLU A 322 -3.53 -18.86 -7.54
N LYS A 323 -4.37 -18.47 -6.58
CA LYS A 323 -5.80 -18.78 -6.56
C LYS A 323 -6.48 -18.41 -7.87
N ASN A 324 -6.26 -17.18 -8.36
CA ASN A 324 -6.87 -16.70 -9.60
C ASN A 324 -6.26 -17.33 -10.85
N LEU A 325 -4.97 -17.66 -10.84
CA LEU A 325 -4.34 -18.37 -11.94
C LEU A 325 -4.96 -19.77 -12.12
N ARG A 326 -5.05 -20.55 -11.04
CA ARG A 326 -5.71 -21.87 -11.03
C ARG A 326 -7.16 -21.77 -11.51
N ARG A 327 -7.91 -20.79 -10.99
CA ARG A 327 -9.30 -20.52 -11.43
C ARG A 327 -9.37 -20.21 -12.93
N THR A 328 -8.44 -19.42 -13.45
CA THR A 328 -8.38 -19.04 -14.87
C THR A 328 -8.14 -20.27 -15.75
N GLU A 329 -7.20 -21.13 -15.37
CA GLU A 329 -6.92 -22.39 -16.07
C GLU A 329 -8.13 -23.31 -16.11
N LEU A 330 -8.82 -23.47 -14.97
CA LEU A 330 -10.05 -24.27 -14.89
C LEU A 330 -11.18 -23.69 -15.75
N VAL A 331 -11.37 -22.37 -15.76
CA VAL A 331 -12.39 -21.71 -16.60
C VAL A 331 -12.08 -21.90 -18.08
N ILE A 332 -10.81 -21.82 -18.49
CA ILE A 332 -10.39 -22.07 -19.88
C ILE A 332 -10.61 -23.54 -20.24
N ALA A 333 -10.29 -24.47 -19.33
CA ALA A 333 -10.56 -25.90 -19.53
C ALA A 333 -12.07 -26.17 -19.66
N LEU A 334 -12.88 -25.56 -18.81
CA LEU A 334 -14.34 -25.64 -18.87
C LEU A 334 -14.87 -25.14 -20.22
N LYS A 335 -14.37 -23.99 -20.71
CA LYS A 335 -14.71 -23.48 -22.04
C LYS A 335 -14.43 -24.51 -23.13
N ARG A 336 -13.25 -25.13 -23.13
CA ARG A 336 -12.89 -26.16 -24.12
C ARG A 336 -13.80 -27.38 -24.05
N ILE A 337 -14.13 -27.84 -22.84
CA ILE A 337 -15.04 -28.97 -22.64
C ILE A 337 -16.44 -28.65 -23.17
N LEU A 338 -16.93 -27.42 -22.96
CA LEU A 338 -18.22 -26.97 -23.50
C LEU A 338 -18.20 -26.93 -25.03
N GLU A 339 -17.12 -26.41 -25.64
CA GLU A 339 -16.93 -26.41 -27.10
C GLU A 339 -16.90 -27.83 -27.68
N ASP A 340 -16.16 -28.75 -27.05
CA ASP A 340 -16.07 -30.16 -27.47
C ASP A 340 -17.41 -30.91 -27.40
N LEU A 341 -18.30 -30.49 -26.49
CA LEU A 341 -19.62 -31.09 -26.31
C LEU A 341 -20.71 -30.36 -27.11
N GLU A 342 -20.34 -29.33 -27.87
CA GLU A 342 -21.27 -28.45 -28.59
C GLU A 342 -22.37 -27.93 -27.64
N ILE A 343 -21.96 -27.45 -26.47
CA ILE A 343 -22.84 -26.83 -25.47
C ILE A 343 -22.62 -25.33 -25.57
N ASP A 344 -23.55 -24.66 -26.26
CA ASP A 344 -23.56 -23.22 -26.43
C ASP A 344 -24.71 -22.56 -25.68
N TYR A 345 -24.57 -21.25 -25.48
CA TYR A 345 -25.67 -20.36 -25.12
C TYR A 345 -25.69 -19.18 -26.08
N THR A 346 -26.72 -19.13 -26.93
CA THR A 346 -27.01 -17.98 -27.79
C THR A 346 -28.16 -17.18 -27.19
N LEU A 347 -28.01 -15.85 -27.17
CA LEU A 347 -29.12 -14.97 -26.81
C LEU A 347 -30.24 -15.14 -27.84
N LEU A 348 -31.48 -15.17 -27.36
CA LEU A 348 -32.63 -15.17 -28.27
C LEU A 348 -32.64 -13.88 -29.10
N PRO A 349 -33.03 -13.94 -30.39
CA PRO A 349 -33.26 -12.76 -31.19
C PRO A 349 -34.25 -11.83 -30.45
N GLN A 350 -33.89 -10.56 -30.29
CA GLN A 350 -34.81 -9.55 -29.75
C GLN A 350 -35.59 -8.93 -30.90
N ASP A 351 -36.92 -8.96 -30.80
CA ASP A 351 -37.79 -8.22 -31.72
C ASP A 351 -37.63 -6.72 -31.47
N VAL A 352 -37.04 -6.02 -32.44
CA VAL A 352 -36.95 -4.55 -32.43
C VAL A 352 -38.11 -3.99 -33.24
N HIS A 353 -39.14 -3.52 -32.55
CA HIS A 353 -40.21 -2.75 -33.19
C HIS A 353 -39.72 -1.34 -33.49
N LEU A 354 -39.31 -1.08 -34.73
CA LEU A 354 -39.05 0.27 -35.23
C LEU A 354 -40.39 1.00 -35.41
N LYS A 355 -40.54 2.15 -34.77
CA LYS A 355 -41.73 3.02 -34.87
C LYS A 355 -41.72 3.87 -36.13
#